data_AF-A0A6P8VAU6-F1
#
_entry.id   AF-A0A6P8VAU6-F1
#
_cell.length_a   1.000
_cell.length_b   1.000
_cell.length_c   1.000
_cell.angle_alpha   90.00
_cell.angle_beta   90.00
_cell.angle_gamma   90.00
#
_symmetry.space_group_name_H-M   'P 1'
#
loop_
_entity.id
_entity.type
_entity.pdbx_description
1 polymer ?
#
loop_
_entity_poly.entity_id
_entity_poly.type
_entity_poly.pdbx_seq_one_letter_code
_entity_poly.pdbx_strand_id
1 'polypeptide(L)'
;MDEVLQELEGLIFVVDSNDRERVAESSEELQKMLTEDELKDAVLLVFANKQDLPNALPVSELTEKLGLQALRNKNWHIQSTCATQGSGLYEGLNWLSEALTKN
;
A
#
# COMPACT_ATOMS: atom_id res chain seq x y z
N MET A 1 -12.32 -31.31 4.75
CA MET A 1 -10.89 -30.98 4.72
C MET A 1 -10.89 -29.49 4.52
N ASP A 2 -10.96 -28.78 5.63
CA ASP A 2 -11.05 -27.32 5.62
C ASP A 2 -9.77 -26.79 4.96
N GLU A 3 -9.95 -26.05 3.87
CA GLU A 3 -8.88 -25.24 3.29
C GLU A 3 -8.44 -24.27 4.38
N VAL A 4 -7.19 -24.40 4.82
CA VAL A 4 -6.56 -23.43 5.70
C VAL A 4 -6.44 -22.15 4.89
N LEU A 5 -7.43 -21.27 4.97
CA LEU A 5 -7.26 -19.87 4.62
C LEU A 5 -6.29 -19.31 5.66
N GLN A 6 -5.03 -19.19 5.28
CA GLN A 6 -4.06 -18.42 6.05
C GLN A 6 -4.58 -16.98 6.05
N GLU A 7 -4.94 -16.45 7.23
CA GLU A 7 -5.25 -15.04 7.39
C GLU A 7 -4.05 -14.24 6.88
N LEU A 8 -4.27 -13.31 5.94
CA LEU A 8 -3.19 -12.48 5.42
C LEU A 8 -2.86 -11.42 6.46
N GLU A 9 -1.68 -11.52 7.07
CA GLU A 9 -1.27 -10.58 8.11
C GLU A 9 -0.86 -9.22 7.51
N GLY A 10 -0.44 -9.18 6.24
CA GLY A 10 0.00 -7.96 5.58
C GLY A 10 -0.23 -7.93 4.06
N LEU A 11 -0.54 -6.74 3.55
CA LEU A 11 -0.74 -6.41 2.15
C LEU A 11 0.27 -5.36 1.72
N ILE A 12 1.04 -5.63 0.66
CA ILE A 12 1.89 -4.65 -0.01
C ILE A 12 1.21 -4.24 -1.32
N PHE A 13 0.83 -2.97 -1.44
CA PHE A 13 0.21 -2.41 -2.63
C PHE A 13 1.17 -1.42 -3.31
N VAL A 14 1.49 -1.62 -4.58
CA VAL A 14 2.47 -0.79 -5.30
C VAL A 14 1.75 0.07 -6.34
N VAL A 15 1.92 1.38 -6.25
CA VAL A 15 1.33 2.34 -7.19
C VAL A 15 2.42 2.99 -8.02
N ASP A 16 2.23 3.00 -9.34
CA ASP A 16 3.05 3.80 -10.25
C ASP A 16 2.66 5.27 -10.09
N SER A 17 3.47 6.03 -9.35
CA SER A 17 3.18 7.44 -9.04
C SER A 17 3.24 8.33 -10.28
N ASN A 18 3.90 7.88 -11.36
CA ASN A 18 4.03 8.65 -12.60
C ASN A 18 2.84 8.41 -13.55
N ASP A 19 1.99 7.42 -13.27
CA ASP A 19 0.80 7.13 -14.06
C ASP A 19 -0.47 7.73 -13.42
N ARG A 20 -0.64 9.03 -13.64
CA ARG A 20 -1.70 9.83 -13.01
C ARG A 20 -3.11 9.37 -13.42
N GLU A 21 -3.27 8.85 -14.63
CA GLU A 21 -4.56 8.45 -15.19
C GLU A 21 -5.07 7.15 -14.55
N ARG A 22 -4.15 6.22 -14.22
CA ARG A 22 -4.50 4.92 -13.61
C ARG A 22 -4.55 4.92 -12.09
N VAL A 23 -4.33 6.05 -11.43
CA VAL A 23 -4.48 6.12 -9.96
C VAL A 23 -5.94 5.89 -9.52
N ALA A 24 -6.92 6.33 -10.32
CA ALA A 24 -8.33 6.08 -10.02
C ALA A 24 -8.65 4.58 -10.05
N GLU A 25 -8.19 3.87 -11.08
CA GLU A 25 -8.28 2.41 -11.20
C GLU A 25 -7.56 1.71 -10.03
N SER A 26 -6.37 2.18 -9.65
CA SER A 26 -5.62 1.65 -8.51
C SER A 26 -6.37 1.84 -7.18
N SER A 27 -7.09 2.96 -7.02
CA SER A 27 -7.92 3.24 -5.85
C SER A 27 -9.10 2.27 -5.79
N GLU A 28 -9.80 2.06 -6.90
CA GLU A 28 -10.92 1.10 -6.98
C GLU A 28 -10.49 -0.33 -6.65
N GLU A 29 -9.37 -0.79 -7.21
CA GLU A 29 -8.86 -2.14 -6.92
C GLU A 29 -8.40 -2.28 -5.47
N LEU A 30 -7.75 -1.25 -4.90
CA LEU A 30 -7.40 -1.24 -3.49
C LEU A 30 -8.67 -1.33 -2.61
N GLN A 31 -9.71 -0.54 -2.89
CA GLN A 31 -10.96 -0.62 -2.11
C GLN A 31 -11.61 -2.00 -2.20
N LYS A 32 -11.58 -2.63 -3.39
CA LYS A 32 -12.09 -3.98 -3.59
C LYS A 32 -11.30 -5.01 -2.78
N MET A 33 -9.97 -4.97 -2.83
CA MET A 33 -9.11 -5.85 -2.02
C MET A 33 -9.39 -5.66 -0.52
N LEU A 34 -9.58 -4.42 -0.05
CA LEU A 34 -9.88 -4.14 1.35
C LEU A 34 -11.27 -4.60 1.81
N THR A 35 -12.13 -5.07 0.89
CA THR A 35 -13.43 -5.67 1.21
C THR A 35 -13.37 -7.20 1.36
N GLU A 36 -12.25 -7.82 1.01
CA GLU A 36 -12.02 -9.26 1.17
C GLU A 36 -11.81 -9.60 2.66
N ASP A 37 -12.48 -10.65 3.13
CA ASP A 37 -12.45 -11.04 4.55
C ASP A 37 -11.03 -11.40 5.00
N GLU A 38 -10.22 -11.99 4.10
CA GLU A 38 -8.83 -12.36 4.31
C GLU A 38 -7.92 -11.16 4.58
N LEU A 39 -8.31 -9.96 4.11
CA LEU A 39 -7.53 -8.73 4.21
C LEU A 39 -8.07 -7.77 5.26
N LYS A 40 -9.16 -8.13 5.96
CA LYS A 40 -9.83 -7.28 6.95
C LYS A 40 -8.87 -6.81 8.04
N ASP A 41 -8.08 -7.71 8.59
CA ASP A 41 -7.15 -7.43 9.69
C ASP A 41 -5.68 -7.24 9.22
N ALA A 42 -5.43 -7.42 7.92
CA ALA A 42 -4.12 -7.20 7.31
C ALA A 42 -3.63 -5.76 7.49
N VAL A 43 -2.35 -5.59 7.82
CA VAL A 43 -1.67 -4.29 7.75
C VAL A 43 -1.39 -3.92 6.28
N LEU A 44 -1.55 -2.65 5.92
CA LEU A 44 -1.38 -2.18 4.54
C LEU A 44 -0.12 -1.34 4.37
N LEU A 45 0.85 -1.81 3.61
CA LEU A 45 1.96 -1.00 3.11
C LEU A 45 1.69 -0.58 1.66
N VAL A 46 1.64 0.73 1.40
CA VAL A 46 1.57 1.27 0.05
C VAL A 46 2.94 1.78 -0.39
N PHE A 47 3.47 1.28 -1.50
CA PHE A 47 4.64 1.87 -2.16
C PHE A 47 4.19 2.86 -3.22
N ALA A 48 4.50 4.14 -3.00
CA ALA A 48 4.44 5.17 -4.04
C ALA A 48 5.70 5.05 -4.89
N ASN A 49 5.66 4.23 -5.94
CA ASN A 49 6.82 3.86 -6.75
C ASN A 49 7.07 4.87 -7.89
N LYS A 50 8.28 4.85 -8.46
CA LYS A 50 8.77 5.74 -9.53
C LYS A 50 8.88 7.21 -9.14
N GLN A 51 9.21 7.47 -7.89
CA GLN A 51 9.34 8.84 -7.34
C GLN A 51 10.55 9.62 -7.90
N ASP A 52 11.41 8.95 -8.66
CA ASP A 52 12.50 9.54 -9.45
C ASP A 52 12.02 10.26 -10.73
N LEU A 53 10.80 9.99 -11.19
CA LEU A 53 10.28 10.56 -12.42
C LEU A 53 9.67 11.96 -12.21
N PRO A 54 9.83 12.89 -13.17
CA PRO A 54 9.47 14.29 -12.99
C PRO A 54 7.96 14.55 -12.82
N ASN A 55 7.11 13.64 -13.27
CA ASN A 55 5.65 13.77 -13.16
C ASN A 55 5.06 12.91 -12.04
N ALA A 56 5.90 12.28 -11.21
CA ALA A 56 5.46 11.46 -10.10
C ALA A 56 4.58 12.27 -9.14
N LEU A 57 3.45 11.67 -8.76
CA LEU A 57 2.57 12.21 -7.74
C LEU A 57 3.27 12.19 -6.39
N PRO A 58 3.22 13.30 -5.61
CA PRO A 58 3.73 13.28 -4.26
C PRO A 58 2.91 12.32 -3.39
N VAL A 59 3.55 11.76 -2.37
CA VAL A 59 2.92 10.83 -1.42
C VAL A 59 1.63 11.39 -0.82
N SER A 60 1.57 12.70 -0.54
CA SER A 60 0.37 13.34 -0.01
C SER A 60 -0.81 13.28 -0.99
N GLU A 61 -0.57 13.53 -2.27
CA GLU A 61 -1.62 13.48 -3.30
C GLU A 61 -2.07 12.03 -3.57
N LEU A 62 -1.15 11.06 -3.55
CA LEU A 62 -1.52 9.64 -3.62
C LEU A 62 -2.33 9.20 -2.40
N THR A 63 -1.97 9.65 -1.21
CA THR A 63 -2.71 9.37 0.03
C THR A 63 -4.17 9.79 -0.07
N GLU A 64 -4.41 10.98 -0.64
CA GLU A 64 -5.76 11.50 -0.88
C GLU A 64 -6.49 10.72 -1.97
N LYS A 65 -5.87 10.50 -3.13
CA LYS A 65 -6.48 9.81 -4.28
C LYS A 65 -6.83 8.34 -3.99
N LEU A 66 -6.03 7.66 -3.18
CA LEU A 66 -6.27 6.28 -2.74
C LEU A 66 -7.24 6.20 -1.55
N GLY A 67 -7.65 7.33 -0.98
CA GLY A 67 -8.59 7.37 0.14
C GLY A 67 -8.03 6.79 1.44
N LEU A 68 -6.70 6.71 1.62
CA LEU A 68 -6.09 6.05 2.78
C LEU A 68 -6.50 6.70 4.11
N GLN A 69 -6.76 8.00 4.10
CA GLN A 69 -7.27 8.73 5.27
C GLN A 69 -8.63 8.24 5.74
N ALA A 70 -9.44 7.58 4.90
CA ALA A 70 -10.72 7.02 5.33
C ALA A 70 -10.56 5.71 6.13
N LEU A 71 -9.39 5.06 6.05
CA LEU A 71 -9.10 3.77 6.68
C LEU A 71 -8.77 3.91 8.17
N ARG A 72 -9.73 4.36 8.97
CA ARG A 72 -9.54 4.65 10.42
C ARG A 72 -9.24 3.42 11.27
N ASN A 73 -9.72 2.25 10.86
CA ASN A 73 -9.64 1.01 11.63
C ASN A 73 -8.59 0.03 11.07
N LYS A 74 -7.71 0.49 10.18
CA LYS A 74 -6.66 -0.33 9.55
C LYS A 74 -5.30 0.32 9.78
N ASN A 75 -4.31 -0.48 10.14
CA ASN A 75 -2.94 0.00 10.23
C ASN A 75 -2.36 0.08 8.82
N TRP A 76 -1.97 1.28 8.40
CA TRP A 76 -1.42 1.50 7.06
C TRP A 76 -0.25 2.49 7.09
N HIS A 77 0.62 2.36 6.08
CA HIS A 77 1.70 3.31 5.80
C HIS A 77 1.91 3.44 4.31
N ILE A 78 2.38 4.61 3.89
CA ILE A 78 2.74 4.88 2.50
C ILE A 78 4.19 5.34 2.44
N GLN A 79 4.97 4.70 1.56
CA GLN A 79 6.40 4.91 1.44
C GLN A 79 6.76 5.35 0.02
N SER A 80 7.38 6.52 -0.08
CA SER A 80 8.01 6.99 -1.33
C SER A 80 9.12 6.02 -1.73
N THR A 81 9.13 5.57 -2.98
CA THR A 81 10.01 4.49 -3.46
C THR A 81 10.49 4.73 -4.89
N CYS A 82 11.74 4.35 -5.16
CA CYS A 82 12.25 4.12 -6.51
C CYS A 82 12.80 2.69 -6.59
N ALA A 83 12.00 1.76 -7.11
CA ALA A 83 12.35 0.34 -7.11
C ALA A 83 13.65 0.03 -7.89
N THR A 84 13.96 0.80 -8.95
CA THR A 84 15.18 0.62 -9.75
C THR A 84 16.45 1.06 -9.02
N GLN A 85 16.33 1.99 -8.08
CA GLN A 85 17.44 2.47 -7.24
C GLN A 85 17.43 1.83 -5.84
N GLY A 86 16.35 1.14 -5.48
CA GLY A 86 16.14 0.52 -4.18
C GLY A 86 15.77 1.49 -3.05
N SER A 87 15.66 2.80 -3.31
CA SER A 87 15.32 3.78 -2.27
C SER A 87 13.89 3.58 -1.78
N GLY A 88 13.69 3.70 -0.46
CA GLY A 88 12.38 3.55 0.18
C GLY A 88 11.94 2.10 0.44
N LEU A 89 12.56 1.11 -0.23
CA LEU A 89 12.18 -0.30 -0.05
C LEU A 89 12.47 -0.79 1.37
N TYR A 90 13.67 -0.52 1.88
CA TYR A 90 14.07 -0.95 3.21
C TYR A 90 13.20 -0.30 4.29
N GLU A 91 12.96 1.01 4.18
CA GLU A 91 12.14 1.76 5.13
C GLU A 91 10.69 1.24 5.17
N GLY A 92 10.10 0.98 4.01
CA GLY A 92 8.75 0.42 3.93
C GLY A 92 8.66 -0.99 4.50
N LEU A 93 9.61 -1.87 4.17
CA LEU A 93 9.65 -3.23 4.68
C LEU A 93 9.97 -3.30 6.18
N ASN A 94 10.83 -2.41 6.67
CA ASN A 94 11.09 -2.28 8.11
C ASN A 94 9.82 -1.86 8.86
N TRP A 95 9.10 -0.86 8.35
CA TRP A 95 7.80 -0.48 8.93
C TRP A 95 6.82 -1.65 8.94
N LEU A 96 6.72 -2.41 7.84
CA LEU A 96 5.84 -3.56 7.74
C LEU A 96 6.20 -4.62 8.79
N SER A 97 7.48 -4.94 8.93
CA SER A 97 7.97 -5.88 9.94
C SER A 97 7.59 -5.42 11.36
N GLU A 98 7.78 -4.15 11.69
CA GLU A 98 7.40 -3.60 12.99
C GLU A 98 5.89 -3.60 13.22
N ALA A 99 5.09 -3.34 12.18
CA ALA A 99 3.63 -3.35 12.25
C ALA A 99 3.10 -4.75 12.50
N LEU A 100 3.64 -5.77 11.83
CA LEU A 100 3.27 -7.17 12.00
C LEU A 100 3.63 -7.71 13.39
N THR A 101 4.73 -7.24 13.98
CA THR A 101 5.17 -7.70 15.32
C THR A 101 4.35 -7.10 16.46
N LYS A 102 3.51 -6.09 16.19
CA LYS A 102 2.69 -5.38 17.18
C LYS A 102 1.23 -5.84 17.24
N ASN A 103 0.82 -6.73 16.33
CA ASN A 103 -0.52 -7.33 16.30
C ASN A 103 -0.56 -8.64 17.09
#